data_AF-A0A284VSC9-F1
#
_entry.id   AF-A0A284VSC9-F1
#
_cell.length_a   1.000
_cell.length_b   1.000
_cell.length_c   1.000
_cell.angle_alpha   90.00
_cell.angle_beta   90.00
_cell.angle_gamma   90.00
#
_symmetry.space_group_name_H-M   'P 1'
#
loop_
_entity.id
_entity.type
_entity.pdbx_description
1 polymer ?
#
loop_
_entity_poly.entity_id
_entity_poly.type
_entity_poly.pdbx_seq_one_letter_code
_entity_poly.pdbx_strand_id
1 'polypeptide(L)'
;MFNTAINPFNSGDLMPEHPVFADGALPGKFKLLIAMAFDASYGAVQGVKVLAQQAMEAGATKEEIAEALRVAQHLSGVGCIYTAGQALKELFD
;
A
#
# COMPACT_ATOMS: atom_id res chain seq x y z
N MET A 1 12.18 21.33 -7.92
CA MET A 1 11.50 21.30 -6.61
C MET A 1 10.11 20.76 -6.83
N PHE A 2 9.89 19.48 -6.56
CA PHE A 2 8.55 18.89 -6.61
C PHE A 2 7.79 19.32 -5.36
N ASN A 3 6.62 19.90 -5.58
CA ASN A 3 5.76 20.50 -4.57
C ASN A 3 5.32 19.45 -3.54
N THR A 4 5.62 19.70 -2.26
CA THR A 4 5.20 18.91 -1.10
C THR A 4 3.68 18.92 -0.85
N ALA A 5 2.88 19.52 -1.75
CA ALA A 5 1.42 19.56 -1.67
C ALA A 5 0.68 18.38 -2.32
N ILE A 6 1.38 17.38 -2.87
CA ILE A 6 0.77 16.09 -3.24
C ILE A 6 1.17 15.04 -2.20
N ASN A 7 0.59 15.17 -1.01
CA ASN A 7 0.27 14.02 -0.16
C ASN A 7 -1.26 13.94 -0.14
N PRO A 8 -1.89 13.26 -1.12
CA PRO A 8 -3.35 13.24 -1.24
C PRO A 8 -4.01 12.24 -0.27
N PHE A 9 -3.28 11.73 0.73
CA PHE A 9 -3.80 10.83 1.75
C PHE A 9 -3.84 11.56 3.10
N ASN A 10 -4.97 12.21 3.39
CA ASN A 10 -5.32 12.54 4.77
C ASN A 10 -5.72 11.25 5.49
N SER A 11 -5.60 11.21 6.82
CA SER A 11 -6.00 10.03 7.62
C SER A 11 -7.46 9.59 7.42
N GLY A 12 -8.32 10.45 6.84
CA GLY A 12 -9.68 10.12 6.42
C GLY A 12 -9.79 9.36 5.08
N ASP A 13 -8.79 9.43 4.20
CA ASP A 13 -8.78 8.72 2.91
C ASP A 13 -8.42 7.23 3.06
N LEU A 14 -7.79 6.87 4.19
CA LEU A 14 -7.51 5.49 4.59
C LEU A 14 -8.67 4.86 5.39
N MET A 15 -9.84 5.51 5.45
CA MET A 15 -11.02 4.92 6.09
C MET A 15 -11.56 3.78 5.22
N PRO A 16 -11.95 2.64 5.80
CA PRO A 16 -12.40 1.46 5.06
C PRO A 16 -13.65 1.71 4.19
N GLU A 17 -14.44 2.75 4.49
CA GLU A 17 -15.60 3.17 3.70
C GLU A 17 -15.32 4.19 2.58
N HIS A 18 -14.06 4.59 2.31
CA HIS A 18 -13.81 5.54 1.22
C HIS A 18 -14.18 4.90 -0.14
N PRO A 19 -15.08 5.51 -0.95
CA PRO A 19 -15.66 4.88 -2.14
C PRO A 19 -14.62 4.47 -3.19
N VAL A 20 -13.41 5.02 -3.13
CA VAL A 20 -12.30 4.59 -4.00
C VAL A 20 -11.96 3.12 -3.77
N PHE A 21 -11.99 2.63 -2.53
CA PHE A 21 -11.62 1.24 -2.19
C PHE A 21 -12.80 0.26 -2.22
N ALA A 22 -14.03 0.74 -2.43
CA ALA A 22 -15.19 -0.12 -2.63
C ALA A 22 -15.03 -0.97 -3.92
N ASP A 23 -15.70 -2.12 -3.96
CA ASP A 23 -15.68 -2.99 -5.14
C ASP A 23 -16.26 -2.30 -6.39
N GLY A 24 -15.71 -2.66 -7.54
CA GLY A 24 -16.16 -2.21 -8.85
C GLY A 24 -15.56 -3.09 -9.94
N ALA A 25 -15.13 -2.48 -11.06
CA ALA A 25 -14.43 -3.22 -12.12
C ALA A 25 -13.11 -3.88 -11.63
N LEU A 26 -12.48 -3.27 -10.63
CA LEU A 26 -11.39 -3.86 -9.87
C LEU A 26 -11.89 -4.13 -8.44
N PRO A 27 -11.73 -5.36 -7.91
CA PRO A 27 -11.99 -5.64 -6.50
C PRO A 27 -11.20 -4.72 -5.56
N GLY A 28 -11.79 -4.33 -4.44
CA GLY A 28 -11.21 -3.41 -3.46
C GLY A 28 -9.84 -3.84 -2.98
N LYS A 29 -9.64 -5.15 -2.79
CA LYS A 29 -8.36 -5.78 -2.50
C LYS A 29 -7.22 -5.28 -3.40
N PHE A 30 -7.43 -5.31 -4.71
CA PHE A 30 -6.37 -4.93 -5.65
C PHE A 30 -6.10 -3.43 -5.65
N LYS A 31 -7.12 -2.61 -5.35
CA LYS A 31 -6.93 -1.17 -5.17
C LYS A 31 -6.08 -0.86 -3.94
N LEU A 32 -6.28 -1.59 -2.85
CA LEU A 32 -5.47 -1.50 -1.64
C LEU A 32 -4.02 -1.94 -1.90
N LEU A 33 -3.81 -3.04 -2.63
CA LEU A 33 -2.47 -3.49 -3.05
C LEU A 33 -1.74 -2.45 -3.93
N ILE A 34 -2.46 -1.80 -4.85
CA ILE A 34 -1.91 -0.73 -5.69
C ILE A 34 -1.52 0.48 -4.83
N ALA A 35 -2.41 0.93 -3.94
CA ALA A 35 -2.12 2.04 -3.03
C ALA A 35 -0.90 1.72 -2.14
N MET A 36 -0.84 0.52 -1.58
CA MET A 36 0.28 0.05 -0.76
C MET A 36 1.61 0.09 -1.54
N ALA A 37 1.61 -0.32 -2.81
CA ALA A 37 2.79 -0.27 -3.67
C ALA A 37 3.27 1.18 -3.88
N PHE A 38 2.36 2.14 -4.08
CA PHE A 38 2.72 3.56 -4.16
C PHE A 38 3.31 4.08 -2.85
N ASP A 39 2.68 3.79 -1.71
CA ASP A 39 3.18 4.20 -0.40
C ASP A 39 4.58 3.63 -0.12
N ALA A 40 4.83 2.38 -0.53
CA ALA A 40 6.16 1.79 -0.46
C ALA A 40 7.15 2.57 -1.33
N SER A 41 6.80 2.89 -2.58
CA SER A 41 7.62 3.69 -3.49
C SER A 41 7.91 5.11 -3.00
N TYR A 42 6.99 5.72 -2.24
CA TYR A 42 7.16 7.06 -1.65
C TYR A 42 7.85 7.06 -0.28
N GLY A 43 8.15 5.89 0.29
CA GLY A 43 8.79 5.79 1.59
C GLY A 43 7.84 5.94 2.79
N ALA A 44 6.53 5.82 2.57
CA ALA A 44 5.49 6.01 3.59
C ALA A 44 5.26 4.75 4.43
N VAL A 45 6.12 4.48 5.41
CA VAL A 45 6.09 3.25 6.24
C VAL A 45 4.73 3.00 6.89
N GLN A 46 4.12 4.02 7.51
CA GLN A 46 2.82 3.87 8.18
C GLN A 46 1.69 3.60 7.18
N GLY A 47 1.75 4.21 5.99
CA GLY A 47 0.79 4.00 4.92
C GLY A 47 0.82 2.56 4.40
N VAL A 48 2.03 2.03 4.14
CA VAL A 48 2.23 0.62 3.79
C VAL A 48 1.63 -0.31 4.85
N LYS A 49 1.86 -0.05 6.13
CA LYS A 49 1.34 -0.89 7.23
C LYS A 49 -0.19 -0.92 7.24
N VAL A 50 -0.83 0.25 7.18
CA VAL A 50 -2.30 0.37 7.20
C VAL A 50 -2.92 -0.29 5.97
N LEU A 51 -2.41 0.01 4.77
CA LEU A 51 -2.95 -0.52 3.53
C LEU A 51 -2.72 -2.03 3.38
N ALA A 52 -1.60 -2.55 3.88
CA ALA A 52 -1.37 -4.00 3.90
C ALA A 52 -2.37 -4.72 4.82
N GLN A 53 -2.61 -4.19 6.02
CA GLN A 53 -3.60 -4.74 6.95
C GLN A 53 -5.01 -4.73 6.33
N GLN A 54 -5.40 -3.62 5.73
CA GLN A 54 -6.69 -3.49 5.03
C GLN A 54 -6.80 -4.42 3.83
N ALA A 55 -5.72 -4.58 3.06
CA ALA A 55 -5.70 -5.51 1.95
C ALA A 55 -5.92 -6.94 2.45
N MET A 56 -5.29 -7.35 3.55
CA MET A 56 -5.48 -8.66 4.18
C MET A 56 -6.92 -8.85 4.68
N GLU A 57 -7.52 -7.83 5.31
CA GLU A 57 -8.93 -7.83 5.72
C GLU A 57 -9.88 -7.97 4.52
N ALA A 58 -9.52 -7.38 3.38
CA ALA A 58 -10.21 -7.54 2.09
C ALA A 58 -9.89 -8.87 1.36
N GLY A 59 -9.16 -9.79 2.01
CA GLY A 59 -8.84 -11.12 1.49
C GLY A 59 -7.55 -11.20 0.67
N ALA A 60 -6.62 -10.25 0.83
CA ALA A 60 -5.28 -10.38 0.26
C ALA A 60 -4.45 -11.40 1.01
N THR A 61 -3.70 -12.17 0.22
CA THR A 61 -2.70 -13.11 0.73
C THR A 61 -1.35 -12.40 0.92
N LYS A 62 -0.49 -13.01 1.75
CA LYS A 62 0.88 -12.53 1.93
C LYS A 62 1.66 -12.59 0.61
N GLU A 63 1.33 -13.55 -0.25
CA GLU A 63 1.89 -13.74 -1.60
C GLU A 63 1.51 -12.57 -2.52
N GLU A 64 0.24 -12.16 -2.54
CA GLU A 64 -0.22 -11.01 -3.33
C GLU A 64 0.44 -9.70 -2.87
N ILE A 65 0.63 -9.51 -1.57
CA ILE A 65 1.39 -8.37 -1.01
C ILE A 65 2.85 -8.41 -1.49
N ALA A 66 3.51 -9.56 -1.40
CA ALA A 66 4.89 -9.72 -1.85
C ALA A 66 5.04 -9.47 -3.35
N GLU A 67 4.10 -9.93 -4.17
CA GLU A 67 4.08 -9.68 -5.61
C GLU A 67 3.89 -8.20 -5.93
N ALA A 68 2.94 -7.51 -5.28
CA ALA A 68 2.73 -6.07 -5.45
C ALA A 68 4.01 -5.27 -5.10
N LEU A 69 4.69 -5.64 -4.01
CA LEU A 69 5.96 -5.02 -3.62
C LEU A 69 7.10 -5.31 -4.60
N ARG A 70 7.15 -6.49 -5.22
CA ARG A 70 8.12 -6.78 -6.28
C ARG A 70 7.88 -5.92 -7.52
N VAL A 71 6.63 -5.66 -7.88
CA VAL A 71 6.29 -4.72 -8.96
C VAL A 71 6.77 -3.31 -8.59
N ALA A 72 6.49 -2.85 -7.36
CA ALA A 72 6.98 -1.56 -6.87
C ALA A 72 8.52 -1.48 -6.89
N GLN A 73 9.22 -2.54 -6.49
CA GLN A 73 10.68 -2.62 -6.52
C GLN A 73 11.22 -2.53 -7.94
N HIS A 74 10.60 -3.22 -8.88
CA HIS A 74 11.02 -3.18 -10.28
C HIS A 74 10.90 -1.78 -10.88
N LEU A 75 9.87 -1.01 -10.48
CA LEU A 75 9.57 0.31 -11.02
C LEU A 75 10.28 1.46 -10.29
N SER A 76 10.45 1.35 -8.96
CA SER A 76 10.94 2.45 -8.10
C SER A 76 12.29 2.17 -7.41
N GLY A 77 12.81 0.94 -7.55
CA GLY A 77 14.07 0.52 -6.95
C GLY A 77 13.92 -0.01 -5.53
N VAL A 78 15.07 -0.36 -4.93
CA VAL A 78 15.14 -1.09 -3.64
C VAL A 78 14.63 -0.28 -2.44
N GLY A 79 14.51 1.04 -2.55
CA GLY A 79 13.99 1.92 -1.49
C GLY A 79 12.64 1.44 -0.93
N CYS A 80 11.72 1.05 -1.82
CA CYS A 80 10.39 0.59 -1.42
C CYS A 80 10.40 -0.70 -0.58
N ILE A 81 11.38 -1.59 -0.81
CA ILE A 81 11.51 -2.83 -0.05
C ILE A 81 11.99 -2.54 1.37
N TYR A 82 12.86 -1.55 1.57
CA TYR A 82 13.24 -1.12 2.93
C TYR A 82 12.04 -0.55 3.68
N THR A 83 11.24 0.30 3.02
CA THR A 83 10.00 0.84 3.59
C THR A 83 9.01 -0.26 3.94
N ALA A 84 8.78 -1.20 3.02
CA ALA A 84 7.88 -2.32 3.26
C ALA A 84 8.41 -3.27 4.34
N GLY A 85 9.70 -3.56 4.37
CA GLY A 85 10.32 -4.40 5.40
C GLY A 85 10.19 -3.79 6.81
N GLN A 86 10.27 -2.46 6.94
CA GLN A 86 9.99 -1.79 8.20
C GLN A 86 8.49 -1.85 8.57
N ALA A 87 7.61 -1.64 7.59
CA ALA A 87 6.16 -1.59 7.81
C ALA A 87 5.55 -2.96 8.17
N LEU A 88 6.04 -4.03 7.53
CA LEU A 88 5.43 -5.35 7.55
C LEU A 88 6.04 -6.31 8.58
N LYS A 89 7.05 -5.87 9.32
CA LYS A 89 7.77 -6.71 10.30
C LYS A 89 6.81 -7.44 11.25
N GLU A 90 5.91 -6.71 11.88
CA GLU A 90 4.94 -7.25 12.85
C GLU A 90 3.78 -8.05 12.20
N LEU A 91 3.56 -7.91 10.88
CA LEU A 91 2.48 -8.59 10.15
C LEU A 91 2.93 -9.94 9.57
N PHE A 92 4.25 -10.10 9.37
CA PHE A 92 4.86 -11.26 8.73
C PHE A 92 5.68 -12.13 9.70
N ASP A 93 5.78 -11.72 10.97
CA ASP A 93 6.27 -12.56 12.07
C ASP A 93 5.39 -13.80 12.32
#